data_AF-A0A7X7LJ51-F1
#
_entry.id   AF-A0A7X7LJ51-F1
#
_cell.length_a   1.000
_cell.length_b   1.000
_cell.length_c   1.000
_cell.angle_alpha   90.00
_cell.angle_beta   90.00
_cell.angle_gamma   90.00
#
_symmetry.space_group_name_H-M   'P 1'
#
loop_
_entity.id
_entity.type
_entity.pdbx_description
1 polymer ?
#
loop_
_entity_poly.entity_id
_entity_poly.type
_entity_poly.pdbx_seq_one_letter_code
_entity_poly.pdbx_strand_id
1 'polypeptide(L)'
;NSSEIGAITFKPETESSAYHQRIETIRQISDEGMLKRIASSDPDYYARQIATEKLSDQSLLFNIAKNDRDYYVRMAAVDKIRDQKLLFQIVMECRDDYYVCKEALNKIYDPELLENVVSEADDHDTRIMAVSAISDQDILKRLLLTIHDFSIRTEVIKKIKNVDVLRNIALTDNDYYVRGIAVQMLDDQSLLETIALNDPDYYVRNEAVLKIENPQVLLEIIKNDDDFEVRKKAISRINDTHLLDELLKETSDNFISKKIKKRKEEIQLR
;
A
#
# COMPACT_ATOMS: atom_id res chain seq x y z
N ASN A 1 -21.78 -61.31 36.11
CA ASN A 1 -21.57 -62.24 34.99
C ASN A 1 -22.66 -62.06 33.96
N SER A 2 -22.23 -61.54 32.81
CA SER A 2 -22.76 -61.81 31.46
C SER A 2 -24.16 -61.27 31.15
N SER A 3 -24.36 -60.10 30.51
CA SER A 3 -23.97 -59.61 29.18
C SER A 3 -24.83 -60.14 28.02
N GLU A 4 -25.73 -59.30 27.51
CA GLU A 4 -26.31 -59.25 26.15
C GLU A 4 -27.03 -57.88 26.07
N ILE A 5 -26.42 -56.78 25.63
CA ILE A 5 -26.01 -56.34 24.28
C ILE A 5 -27.17 -56.34 23.27
N GLY A 6 -27.68 -55.13 22.98
CA GLY A 6 -28.59 -54.81 21.86
C GLY A 6 -29.51 -53.65 22.26
N ALA A 7 -29.49 -52.46 21.67
CA ALA A 7 -28.88 -51.97 20.45
C ALA A 7 -28.48 -50.51 20.67
N ILE A 8 -27.19 -50.21 20.50
CA ILE A 8 -26.76 -48.84 20.25
C ILE A 8 -27.00 -48.63 18.74
N THR A 9 -28.06 -47.92 18.39
CA THR A 9 -28.23 -47.40 17.03
C THR A 9 -27.29 -46.23 16.84
N PHE A 10 -26.02 -46.53 16.58
CA PHE A 10 -25.12 -45.57 15.94
C PHE A 10 -25.53 -45.50 14.46
N LYS A 11 -26.14 -44.40 14.03
CA LYS A 11 -26.20 -44.01 12.62
C LYS A 11 -25.49 -42.67 12.44
N PRO A 12 -24.23 -42.68 11.98
CA PRO A 12 -23.65 -41.50 11.33
C PRO A 12 -22.89 -41.80 10.02
N GLU A 13 -22.92 -43.03 9.49
CA GLU A 13 -22.16 -43.35 8.27
C GLU A 13 -22.91 -43.01 6.97
N THR A 14 -24.25 -43.06 6.95
CA THR A 14 -25.04 -42.94 5.70
C THR A 14 -25.17 -41.50 5.20
N GLU A 15 -25.30 -40.51 6.08
CA GLU A 15 -25.42 -39.10 5.69
C GLU A 15 -24.08 -38.53 5.22
N SER A 16 -22.99 -38.90 5.90
CA SER A 16 -21.63 -38.57 5.46
C SER A 16 -21.31 -39.21 4.10
N SER A 17 -21.61 -40.51 3.92
CA SER A 17 -21.37 -41.21 2.64
C SER A 17 -22.18 -40.61 1.47
N ALA A 18 -23.48 -40.33 1.69
CA ALA A 18 -24.33 -39.73 0.67
C ALA A 18 -23.90 -38.29 0.31
N TYR A 19 -23.46 -37.51 1.31
CA TYR A 19 -22.90 -36.18 1.09
C TYR A 19 -21.65 -36.25 0.19
N HIS A 20 -20.69 -37.11 0.52
CA HIS A 20 -19.47 -37.28 -0.27
C HIS A 20 -19.79 -37.72 -1.70
N GLN A 21 -20.70 -38.70 -1.88
CA GLN A 21 -21.09 -39.16 -3.21
C GLN A 21 -21.77 -38.06 -4.03
N ARG A 22 -22.60 -37.21 -3.40
CA ARG A 22 -23.21 -36.05 -4.06
C ARG A 22 -22.15 -35.05 -4.51
N ILE A 23 -21.20 -34.71 -3.65
CA ILE A 23 -20.10 -33.80 -3.99
C ILE A 23 -19.26 -34.34 -5.16
N GLU A 24 -18.91 -35.62 -5.14
CA GLU A 24 -18.18 -36.27 -6.24
C GLU A 24 -18.97 -36.26 -7.55
N THR A 25 -20.30 -36.43 -7.46
CA THR A 25 -21.17 -36.30 -8.64
C THR A 25 -21.12 -34.89 -9.21
N ILE A 26 -21.23 -33.85 -8.36
CA ILE A 26 -21.15 -32.44 -8.79
C ILE A 26 -19.81 -32.15 -9.47
N ARG A 27 -18.70 -32.68 -8.93
CA ARG A 27 -17.37 -32.55 -9.54
C ARG A 27 -17.31 -33.09 -10.97
N GLN A 28 -18.12 -34.09 -11.32
CA GLN A 28 -18.17 -34.68 -12.65
C GLN A 28 -19.14 -33.98 -13.63
N ILE A 29 -20.07 -33.14 -13.14
CA ILE A 29 -21.04 -32.44 -13.99
C ILE A 29 -20.32 -31.50 -14.96
N SER A 30 -20.57 -31.64 -16.25
CA SER A 30 -20.05 -30.74 -17.29
C SER A 30 -21.15 -29.91 -17.97
N ASP A 31 -22.42 -30.16 -17.65
CA ASP A 31 -23.55 -29.41 -18.17
C ASP A 31 -23.62 -28.03 -17.50
N GLU A 32 -23.39 -26.97 -18.27
CA GLU A 32 -23.39 -25.59 -17.76
C GLU A 32 -24.75 -25.22 -17.13
N GLY A 33 -25.87 -25.69 -17.69
CA GLY A 33 -27.20 -25.40 -17.15
C GLY A 33 -27.41 -25.94 -15.75
N MET A 34 -26.98 -27.18 -15.50
CA MET A 34 -26.98 -27.79 -14.16
C MET A 34 -26.03 -27.05 -13.21
N LEU A 35 -24.82 -26.73 -13.66
CA LEU A 35 -23.85 -25.98 -12.85
C LEU A 35 -24.41 -24.61 -12.43
N LYS A 36 -25.05 -23.86 -13.34
CA LYS A 36 -25.68 -22.57 -13.03
C LYS A 36 -26.75 -22.70 -11.96
N ARG A 37 -27.60 -23.73 -12.04
CA ARG A 37 -28.64 -23.99 -11.03
C ARG A 37 -28.05 -24.29 -9.66
N ILE A 38 -27.04 -25.17 -9.59
CA ILE A 38 -26.36 -25.52 -8.34
C ILE A 38 -25.70 -24.27 -7.76
N ALA A 39 -24.87 -23.58 -8.54
CA ALA A 39 -24.14 -22.39 -8.10
C ALA A 39 -25.06 -21.27 -7.59
N SER A 40 -26.27 -21.12 -8.13
CA SER A 40 -27.18 -20.02 -7.75
C SER A 40 -28.07 -20.30 -6.55
N SER A 41 -28.33 -21.57 -6.21
CA SER A 41 -29.45 -21.90 -5.31
C SER A 41 -29.24 -23.09 -4.39
N ASP A 42 -28.14 -23.83 -4.54
CA ASP A 42 -27.92 -25.01 -3.71
C ASP A 42 -27.75 -24.62 -2.22
N PRO A 43 -28.43 -25.29 -1.28
CA PRO A 43 -28.33 -24.93 0.14
C PRO A 43 -26.92 -25.11 0.70
N ASP A 44 -26.14 -26.03 0.15
CA ASP A 44 -24.78 -26.34 0.58
C ASP A 44 -23.77 -25.43 -0.13
N TYR A 45 -23.03 -24.64 0.65
CA TYR A 45 -22.05 -23.70 0.10
C TYR A 45 -20.93 -24.40 -0.66
N TYR A 46 -20.52 -25.61 -0.25
CA TYR A 46 -19.43 -26.32 -0.90
C TYR A 46 -19.85 -26.84 -2.28
N ALA A 47 -21.10 -27.29 -2.40
CA ALA A 47 -21.71 -27.61 -3.69
C ALA A 47 -21.78 -26.37 -4.61
N ARG A 48 -22.19 -25.20 -4.08
CA ARG A 48 -22.18 -23.94 -4.85
C ARG A 48 -20.77 -23.54 -5.29
N GLN A 49 -19.78 -23.66 -4.41
CA GLN A 49 -18.38 -23.35 -4.70
C GLN A 49 -17.86 -24.20 -5.87
N ILE A 50 -17.97 -25.53 -5.77
CA ILE A 50 -17.49 -26.45 -6.82
C ILE A 50 -18.19 -26.16 -8.15
N ALA A 51 -19.50 -25.91 -8.12
CA ALA A 51 -20.22 -25.55 -9.34
C ALA A 51 -19.71 -24.23 -9.94
N THR A 52 -19.48 -23.22 -9.09
CA THR A 52 -18.98 -21.89 -9.46
C THR A 52 -17.59 -21.95 -10.09
N GLU A 53 -16.67 -22.76 -9.55
CA GLU A 53 -15.32 -22.97 -10.08
C GLU A 53 -15.32 -23.50 -11.53
N LYS A 54 -16.42 -24.13 -11.95
CA LYS A 54 -16.60 -24.70 -13.29
C LYS A 54 -17.36 -23.80 -14.25
N LEU A 55 -17.99 -22.72 -13.78
CA LEU A 55 -18.76 -21.80 -14.62
C LEU A 55 -17.89 -20.96 -15.56
N SER A 56 -18.50 -20.55 -16.67
CA SER A 56 -17.92 -19.63 -17.66
C SER A 56 -18.71 -18.33 -17.82
N ASP A 57 -19.99 -18.31 -17.42
CA ASP A 57 -20.90 -17.16 -17.51
C ASP A 57 -20.44 -15.99 -16.61
N GLN A 58 -19.83 -14.98 -17.23
CA GLN A 58 -19.23 -13.84 -16.53
C GLN A 58 -20.27 -13.01 -15.76
N SER A 59 -21.49 -12.86 -16.28
CA SER A 59 -22.56 -12.11 -15.62
C SER A 59 -23.10 -12.85 -14.40
N LEU A 60 -23.25 -14.18 -14.49
CA LEU A 60 -23.63 -14.97 -13.33
C LEU A 60 -22.51 -14.99 -12.28
N LEU A 61 -21.25 -15.16 -12.69
CA LEU A 61 -20.10 -15.11 -11.79
C LEU A 61 -20.03 -13.76 -11.05
N PHE A 62 -20.22 -12.65 -11.75
CA PHE A 62 -20.32 -11.33 -11.12
C PHE A 62 -21.44 -11.26 -10.07
N ASN A 63 -22.64 -11.76 -10.40
CA ASN A 63 -23.75 -11.79 -9.46
C ASN A 63 -23.47 -12.67 -8.22
N ILE A 64 -22.80 -13.82 -8.40
CA ILE A 64 -22.39 -14.70 -7.30
C ILE A 64 -21.35 -14.00 -6.43
N ALA A 65 -20.30 -13.41 -7.04
CA ALA A 65 -19.26 -12.68 -6.34
C ALA A 65 -19.81 -11.54 -5.47
N LYS A 66 -20.87 -10.87 -5.92
CA LYS A 66 -21.50 -9.77 -5.19
C LYS A 66 -22.47 -10.23 -4.09
N ASN A 67 -23.22 -11.31 -4.32
CA ASN A 67 -24.43 -11.60 -3.53
C ASN A 67 -24.42 -12.95 -2.81
N ASP A 68 -23.50 -13.87 -3.10
CA ASP A 68 -23.50 -15.16 -2.38
C ASP A 68 -23.21 -14.92 -0.90
N ARG A 69 -23.98 -15.59 -0.04
CA ARG A 69 -23.84 -15.50 1.42
C ARG A 69 -22.51 -16.04 1.93
N ASP A 70 -21.91 -16.98 1.22
CA ASP A 70 -20.69 -17.67 1.63
C ASP A 70 -19.45 -17.07 0.97
N TYR A 71 -18.46 -16.77 1.82
CA TYR A 71 -17.19 -16.17 1.40
C TYR A 71 -16.44 -17.00 0.35
N TYR A 72 -16.37 -18.33 0.52
CA TYR A 72 -15.62 -19.19 -0.39
C TYR A 72 -16.27 -19.26 -1.77
N VAL A 73 -17.60 -19.16 -1.83
CA VAL A 73 -18.33 -19.12 -3.10
C VAL A 73 -18.09 -17.78 -3.81
N ARG A 74 -18.09 -16.65 -3.08
CA ARG A 74 -17.76 -15.33 -3.66
C ARG A 74 -16.33 -15.30 -4.21
N MET A 75 -15.36 -15.82 -3.45
CA MET A 75 -13.96 -15.93 -3.90
C MET A 75 -13.83 -16.79 -5.16
N ALA A 76 -14.43 -17.99 -5.16
CA ALA A 76 -14.44 -18.85 -6.35
C ALA A 76 -15.04 -18.14 -7.57
N ALA A 77 -16.06 -17.30 -7.37
CA ALA A 77 -16.63 -16.51 -8.44
C ALA A 77 -15.64 -15.46 -8.97
N VAL A 78 -15.02 -14.66 -8.08
CA VAL A 78 -14.00 -13.67 -8.47
C VAL A 78 -12.84 -14.32 -9.22
N ASP A 79 -12.35 -15.47 -8.76
CA ASP A 79 -11.27 -16.23 -9.40
C ASP A 79 -11.58 -16.59 -10.85
N LYS A 80 -12.86 -16.79 -11.17
CA LYS A 80 -13.34 -17.15 -12.52
C LYS A 80 -13.69 -15.96 -13.40
N ILE A 81 -13.89 -14.77 -12.84
CA ILE A 81 -14.13 -13.56 -13.63
C ILE A 81 -12.84 -13.16 -14.38
N ARG A 82 -12.99 -12.83 -15.66
CA ARG A 82 -11.94 -12.38 -16.58
C ARG A 82 -12.20 -10.98 -17.14
N ASP A 83 -13.45 -10.54 -17.13
CA ASP A 83 -13.82 -9.18 -17.52
C ASP A 83 -13.38 -8.18 -16.44
N GLN A 84 -12.40 -7.35 -16.76
CA GLN A 84 -11.86 -6.36 -15.83
C GLN A 84 -12.86 -5.27 -15.44
N LYS A 85 -13.88 -4.99 -16.27
CA LYS A 85 -14.93 -4.02 -15.91
C LYS A 85 -15.86 -4.58 -14.84
N LEU A 86 -16.13 -5.89 -14.86
CA LEU A 86 -16.87 -6.56 -13.79
C LEU A 86 -16.04 -6.61 -12.51
N LEU A 87 -14.74 -6.88 -12.61
CA LEU A 87 -13.83 -6.82 -11.45
C LEU A 87 -13.77 -5.42 -10.85
N PHE A 88 -13.66 -4.38 -11.69
CA PHE A 88 -13.71 -2.99 -11.27
C PHE A 88 -15.01 -2.69 -10.50
N GLN A 89 -16.17 -3.09 -11.03
CA GLN A 89 -17.44 -2.92 -10.33
C GLN A 89 -17.47 -3.62 -8.96
N ILE A 90 -16.89 -4.82 -8.85
CA ILE A 90 -16.77 -5.51 -7.55
C ILE A 90 -15.94 -4.68 -6.58
N VAL A 91 -14.78 -4.17 -7.01
CA VAL A 91 -13.89 -3.33 -6.18
C VAL A 91 -14.60 -2.07 -5.69
N MET A 92 -15.39 -1.43 -6.54
CA MET A 92 -16.10 -0.19 -6.19
C MET A 92 -17.30 -0.39 -5.25
N GLU A 93 -17.83 -1.61 -5.16
CA GLU A 93 -19.05 -1.91 -4.40
C GLU A 93 -18.82 -2.77 -3.16
N CYS A 94 -17.64 -3.36 -2.99
CA CYS A 94 -17.35 -4.29 -1.90
C CYS A 94 -17.06 -3.56 -0.57
N ARG A 95 -18.11 -3.15 0.13
CA ARG A 95 -17.97 -2.30 1.33
C ARG A 95 -17.46 -3.02 2.59
N ASP A 96 -17.47 -4.35 2.64
CA ASP A 96 -17.09 -5.13 3.84
C ASP A 96 -16.37 -6.46 3.54
N ASP A 97 -15.92 -6.68 2.29
CA ASP A 97 -15.30 -7.95 1.87
C ASP A 97 -13.87 -7.76 1.36
N TYR A 98 -12.98 -7.34 2.26
CA TYR A 98 -11.61 -6.95 1.95
C TYR A 98 -10.87 -7.94 1.04
N TYR A 99 -10.97 -9.25 1.30
CA TYR A 99 -10.24 -10.25 0.52
C TYR A 99 -10.82 -10.44 -0.89
N VAL A 100 -12.14 -10.35 -1.04
CA VAL A 100 -12.81 -10.37 -2.35
C VAL A 100 -12.43 -9.11 -3.15
N CYS A 101 -12.44 -7.93 -2.52
CA CYS A 101 -11.99 -6.68 -3.15
C CYS A 101 -10.55 -6.79 -3.63
N LYS A 102 -9.68 -7.27 -2.76
CA LYS A 102 -8.25 -7.41 -3.02
C LYS A 102 -7.98 -8.36 -4.18
N GLU A 103 -8.63 -9.51 -4.20
CA GLU A 103 -8.47 -10.47 -5.28
C GLU A 103 -9.02 -9.91 -6.60
N ALA A 104 -10.16 -9.22 -6.56
CA ALA A 104 -10.70 -8.56 -7.75
C ALA A 104 -9.74 -7.51 -8.30
N LEU A 105 -9.17 -6.65 -7.43
CA LEU A 105 -8.23 -5.60 -7.81
C LEU A 105 -6.91 -6.16 -8.35
N ASN A 106 -6.38 -7.24 -7.76
CA ASN A 106 -5.17 -7.92 -8.24
C ASN A 106 -5.30 -8.42 -9.69
N LYS A 107 -6.53 -8.59 -10.17
CA LYS A 107 -6.84 -9.07 -11.52
C LYS A 107 -7.17 -7.93 -12.50
N ILE A 108 -7.09 -6.67 -12.06
CA ILE A 108 -7.19 -5.48 -12.90
C ILE A 108 -5.78 -5.02 -13.28
N TYR A 109 -5.50 -5.01 -14.57
CA TYR A 109 -4.24 -4.53 -15.16
C TYR A 109 -4.47 -3.45 -16.23
N ASP A 110 -5.73 -3.11 -16.52
CA ASP A 110 -6.09 -1.93 -17.31
C ASP A 110 -5.70 -0.66 -16.53
N PRO A 111 -4.78 0.16 -17.08
CA PRO A 111 -4.26 1.32 -16.35
C PRO A 111 -5.34 2.37 -16.02
N GLU A 112 -6.31 2.58 -16.91
CA GLU A 112 -7.38 3.57 -16.73
C GLU A 112 -8.39 3.11 -15.67
N LEU A 113 -8.68 1.80 -15.61
CA LEU A 113 -9.49 1.25 -14.51
C LEU A 113 -8.80 1.42 -13.16
N LEU A 114 -7.48 1.19 -13.09
CA LEU A 114 -6.72 1.42 -11.85
C LEU A 114 -6.70 2.89 -11.45
N GLU A 115 -6.53 3.83 -12.39
CA GLU A 115 -6.62 5.27 -12.12
C GLU A 115 -7.99 5.67 -11.55
N ASN A 116 -9.07 5.10 -12.09
CA ASN A 116 -10.41 5.32 -11.58
C ASN A 116 -10.58 4.77 -10.16
N VAL A 117 -10.04 3.59 -9.84
CA VAL A 117 -10.08 3.07 -8.45
C VAL A 117 -9.36 4.03 -7.49
N VAL A 118 -8.18 4.56 -7.86
CA VAL A 118 -7.47 5.53 -7.02
C VAL A 118 -8.27 6.82 -6.81
N SER A 119 -9.04 7.23 -7.82
CA SER A 119 -9.76 8.51 -7.83
C SER A 119 -11.14 8.44 -7.17
N GLU A 120 -11.81 7.29 -7.28
CA GLU A 120 -13.24 7.16 -6.95
C GLU A 120 -13.51 6.26 -5.74
N ALA A 121 -12.61 5.36 -5.35
CA ALA A 121 -12.88 4.44 -4.25
C ALA A 121 -12.98 5.18 -2.91
N ASP A 122 -13.95 4.79 -2.07
CA ASP A 122 -14.18 5.42 -0.76
C ASP A 122 -13.08 5.04 0.26
N ASP A 123 -12.61 3.79 0.20
CA ASP A 123 -11.68 3.22 1.17
C ASP A 123 -10.21 3.52 0.83
N HIS A 124 -9.44 3.90 1.86
CA HIS A 124 -8.04 4.27 1.71
C HIS A 124 -7.17 3.10 1.26
N ASP A 125 -7.34 1.91 1.85
CA ASP A 125 -6.50 0.74 1.54
C ASP A 125 -6.70 0.28 0.09
N THR A 126 -7.92 0.37 -0.42
CA THR A 126 -8.26 0.07 -1.81
C THR A 126 -7.54 1.00 -2.78
N ARG A 127 -7.53 2.31 -2.48
CA ARG A 127 -6.82 3.31 -3.29
C ARG A 127 -5.31 3.07 -3.27
N ILE A 128 -4.72 2.78 -2.11
CA ILE A 128 -3.29 2.46 -1.96
C ILE A 128 -2.92 1.19 -2.74
N MET A 129 -3.78 0.18 -2.70
CA MET A 129 -3.59 -1.07 -3.44
C MET A 129 -3.63 -0.82 -4.96
N ALA A 130 -4.52 0.04 -5.43
CA ALA A 130 -4.58 0.43 -6.84
C ALA A 130 -3.32 1.20 -7.26
N VAL A 131 -2.84 2.16 -6.45
CA VAL A 131 -1.54 2.83 -6.69
C VAL A 131 -0.41 1.81 -6.77
N SER A 132 -0.43 0.79 -5.91
CA SER A 132 0.57 -0.29 -5.91
C SER A 132 0.55 -1.13 -7.18
N ALA A 133 -0.60 -1.27 -7.85
CA ALA A 133 -0.74 -1.96 -9.13
C ALA A 133 -0.34 -1.11 -10.35
N ILE A 134 -0.42 0.23 -10.27
CA ILE A 134 -0.09 1.12 -11.40
C ILE A 134 1.42 1.14 -11.68
N SER A 135 1.81 0.92 -12.93
CA SER A 135 3.21 1.06 -13.39
C SER A 135 3.40 2.16 -14.43
N ASP A 136 2.31 2.62 -15.04
CA ASP A 136 2.28 3.67 -16.06
C ASP A 136 2.69 5.02 -15.46
N GLN A 137 3.75 5.63 -15.99
CA GLN A 137 4.32 6.87 -15.45
C GLN A 137 3.48 8.10 -15.79
N ASP A 138 2.73 8.09 -16.89
CA ASP A 138 1.85 9.20 -17.26
C ASP A 138 0.63 9.23 -16.35
N ILE A 139 0.09 8.06 -15.96
CA ILE A 139 -0.96 7.97 -14.95
C ILE A 139 -0.47 8.44 -13.58
N LEU A 140 0.69 7.97 -13.11
CA LEU A 140 1.24 8.43 -11.84
C LEU A 140 1.44 9.95 -11.84
N LYS A 141 1.88 10.53 -12.96
CA LYS A 141 1.97 11.99 -13.13
C LYS A 141 0.61 12.67 -13.05
N ARG A 142 -0.43 12.16 -13.73
CA ARG A 142 -1.80 12.70 -13.65
C ARG A 142 -2.34 12.66 -12.24
N LEU A 143 -2.19 11.54 -11.54
CA LEU A 143 -2.62 11.37 -10.15
C LEU A 143 -1.99 12.40 -9.21
N LEU A 144 -0.71 12.74 -9.39
CA LEU A 144 -0.04 13.77 -8.60
C LEU A 144 -0.61 15.19 -8.84
N LEU A 145 -1.28 15.42 -9.97
CA LEU A 145 -1.92 16.71 -10.29
C LEU A 145 -3.37 16.78 -9.82
N THR A 146 -4.05 15.64 -9.67
CA THR A 146 -5.50 15.58 -9.40
C THR A 146 -5.84 15.15 -7.97
N ILE A 147 -5.00 14.34 -7.31
CA ILE A 147 -5.31 13.78 -6.00
C ILE A 147 -4.97 14.74 -4.87
N HIS A 148 -5.99 15.10 -4.09
CA HIS A 148 -5.85 15.98 -2.91
C HIS A 148 -5.43 15.26 -1.62
N ASP A 149 -5.61 13.94 -1.55
CA ASP A 149 -5.20 13.14 -0.39
C ASP A 149 -3.67 13.03 -0.32
N PHE A 150 -3.07 13.60 0.72
CA PHE A 150 -1.62 13.61 0.91
C PHE A 150 -1.04 12.19 1.04
N SER A 151 -1.75 11.28 1.71
CA SER A 151 -1.30 9.91 1.91
C SER A 151 -1.21 9.19 0.57
N ILE A 152 -2.23 9.32 -0.29
CA ILE A 152 -2.15 8.78 -1.66
C ILE A 152 -1.04 9.44 -2.48
N ARG A 153 -0.89 10.77 -2.44
CA ARG A 153 0.19 11.46 -3.16
C ARG A 153 1.56 10.91 -2.77
N THR A 154 1.81 10.66 -1.49
CA THR A 154 3.10 10.10 -1.04
C THR A 154 3.35 8.69 -1.57
N GLU A 155 2.35 7.82 -1.66
CA GLU A 155 2.51 6.51 -2.31
C GLU A 155 2.79 6.63 -3.81
N VAL A 156 2.16 7.57 -4.50
CA VAL A 156 2.42 7.82 -5.92
C VAL A 156 3.85 8.35 -6.13
N ILE A 157 4.34 9.24 -5.25
CA ILE A 157 5.72 9.77 -5.28
C ILE A 157 6.76 8.67 -5.14
N LYS A 158 6.53 7.67 -4.29
CA LYS A 158 7.45 6.53 -4.14
C LYS A 158 7.61 5.72 -5.42
N LYS A 159 6.71 5.87 -6.40
CA LYS A 159 6.69 5.13 -7.67
C LYS A 159 7.03 5.95 -8.91
N ILE A 160 6.91 7.28 -8.84
CA ILE A 160 7.24 8.15 -9.98
C ILE A 160 8.76 8.19 -10.19
N LYS A 161 9.20 8.08 -11.45
CA LYS A 161 10.63 8.12 -11.83
C LYS A 161 11.05 9.46 -12.42
N ASN A 162 10.07 10.29 -12.79
CA ASN A 162 10.32 11.57 -13.42
C ASN A 162 10.88 12.55 -12.39
N VAL A 163 12.19 12.83 -12.48
CA VAL A 163 12.89 13.72 -11.56
C VAL A 163 12.35 15.14 -11.60
N ASP A 164 11.96 15.68 -12.76
CA ASP A 164 11.41 17.04 -12.85
C ASP A 164 10.07 17.17 -12.11
N VAL A 165 9.23 16.13 -12.15
CA VAL A 165 7.99 16.06 -11.35
C VAL A 165 8.33 16.07 -9.87
N LEU A 166 9.31 15.25 -9.43
CA LEU A 166 9.75 15.22 -8.04
C LEU A 166 10.30 16.57 -7.57
N ARG A 167 11.12 17.24 -8.40
CA ARG A 167 11.65 18.59 -8.11
C ARG A 167 10.53 19.59 -7.92
N ASN A 168 9.54 19.60 -8.82
CA ASN A 168 8.41 20.52 -8.73
C ASN A 168 7.61 20.28 -7.45
N ILE A 169 7.33 19.02 -7.10
CA ILE A 169 6.61 18.67 -5.87
C ILE A 169 7.40 19.10 -4.64
N ALA A 170 8.69 18.78 -4.57
CA ALA A 170 9.56 19.14 -3.46
C ALA A 170 9.65 20.66 -3.22
N LEU A 171 9.42 21.47 -4.25
CA LEU A 171 9.46 22.94 -4.17
C LEU A 171 8.09 23.58 -3.95
N THR A 172 6.99 22.93 -4.35
CA THR A 172 5.69 23.60 -4.53
C THR A 172 4.48 22.91 -3.92
N ASP A 173 4.56 21.64 -3.50
CA ASP A 173 3.40 20.99 -2.86
C ASP A 173 3.02 21.73 -1.58
N ASN A 174 1.73 21.95 -1.37
CA ASN A 174 1.24 22.68 -0.21
C ASN A 174 1.44 21.90 1.09
N ASP A 175 1.48 20.58 1.02
CA ASP A 175 1.67 19.70 2.16
C ASP A 175 3.16 19.45 2.42
N TYR A 176 3.64 19.83 3.60
CA TYR A 176 5.05 19.69 3.97
C TYR A 176 5.51 18.24 4.00
N TYR A 177 4.64 17.29 4.36
CA TYR A 177 5.00 15.88 4.39
C TYR A 177 5.21 15.36 2.97
N VAL A 178 4.34 15.77 2.03
CA VAL A 178 4.49 15.43 0.61
C VAL A 178 5.78 16.01 0.01
N ARG A 179 6.12 17.27 0.32
CA ARG A 179 7.41 17.85 -0.07
C ARG A 179 8.58 17.04 0.49
N GLY A 180 8.55 16.68 1.77
CA GLY A 180 9.59 15.89 2.42
C GLY A 180 9.80 14.52 1.78
N ILE A 181 8.71 13.80 1.43
CA ILE A 181 8.83 12.53 0.69
C ILE A 181 9.45 12.74 -0.69
N ALA A 182 9.09 13.80 -1.41
CA ALA A 182 9.74 14.10 -2.69
C ALA A 182 11.25 14.41 -2.54
N VAL A 183 11.64 15.13 -1.48
CA VAL A 183 13.05 15.40 -1.13
C VAL A 183 13.84 14.12 -0.90
N GLN A 184 13.26 13.13 -0.21
CA GLN A 184 13.91 11.83 0.00
C GLN A 184 14.29 11.14 -1.32
N MET A 185 13.50 11.37 -2.38
CA MET A 185 13.69 10.79 -3.72
C MET A 185 14.66 11.58 -4.62
N LEU A 186 15.21 12.72 -4.16
CA LEU A 186 16.05 13.60 -4.97
C LEU A 186 17.51 13.59 -4.53
N ASP A 187 18.45 13.51 -5.47
CA ASP A 187 19.90 13.50 -5.18
C ASP A 187 20.65 14.76 -5.66
N ASP A 188 19.95 15.73 -6.28
CA ASP A 188 20.55 16.99 -6.72
C ASP A 188 21.02 17.82 -5.52
N GLN A 189 22.33 17.87 -5.30
CA GLN A 189 22.94 18.58 -4.17
C GLN A 189 22.58 20.06 -4.13
N SER A 190 22.58 20.78 -5.26
CA SER A 190 22.28 22.22 -5.27
C SER A 190 20.82 22.50 -4.90
N LEU A 191 19.90 21.64 -5.36
CA LEU A 191 18.50 21.72 -4.96
C LEU A 191 18.31 21.38 -3.48
N LEU A 192 18.96 20.32 -2.98
CA LEU A 192 18.88 19.93 -1.57
C LEU A 192 19.42 21.01 -0.65
N GLU A 193 20.53 21.65 -0.99
CA GLU A 193 21.06 22.81 -0.27
C GLU A 193 20.06 23.97 -0.25
N THR A 194 19.44 24.27 -1.40
CA THR A 194 18.41 25.32 -1.51
C THR A 194 17.21 25.02 -0.61
N ILE A 195 16.71 23.78 -0.63
CA ILE A 195 15.56 23.36 0.19
C ILE A 195 15.92 23.41 1.69
N ALA A 196 17.09 22.90 2.07
CA ALA A 196 17.53 22.88 3.47
C ALA A 196 17.73 24.28 4.07
N LEU A 197 18.02 25.29 3.26
CA LEU A 197 18.18 26.67 3.70
C LEU A 197 16.88 27.48 3.70
N ASN A 198 15.88 27.08 2.91
CA ASN A 198 14.75 27.96 2.58
C ASN A 198 13.35 27.36 2.73
N ASP A 199 13.17 26.04 2.83
CA ASP A 199 11.80 25.49 2.97
C ASP A 199 11.17 25.99 4.28
N PRO A 200 9.91 26.49 4.24
CA PRO A 200 9.28 27.04 5.43
C PRO A 200 9.12 26.01 6.55
N ASP A 201 9.02 24.72 6.21
CA ASP A 201 8.78 23.66 7.16
C ASP A 201 10.08 22.95 7.59
N TYR A 202 10.29 22.87 8.90
CA TYR A 202 11.50 22.26 9.48
C TYR A 202 11.62 20.75 9.16
N TYR A 203 10.51 20.05 8.91
CA TYR A 203 10.54 18.64 8.50
C TYR A 203 11.20 18.50 7.13
N VAL A 204 10.82 19.34 6.16
CA VAL A 204 11.36 19.30 4.81
C VAL A 204 12.84 19.69 4.81
N ARG A 205 13.21 20.73 5.56
CA ARG A 205 14.62 21.10 5.75
C ARG A 205 15.42 19.95 6.36
N ASN A 206 14.88 19.27 7.36
CA ASN A 206 15.51 18.09 7.98
C ASN A 206 15.77 16.95 6.99
N GLU A 207 14.79 16.63 6.14
CA GLU A 207 14.93 15.59 5.10
C GLU A 207 16.03 15.96 4.09
N ALA A 208 16.13 17.25 3.70
CA ALA A 208 17.17 17.71 2.80
C ALA A 208 18.56 17.62 3.46
N VAL A 209 18.70 18.06 4.72
CA VAL A 209 19.97 18.01 5.48
C VAL A 209 20.56 16.61 5.57
N LEU A 210 19.72 15.56 5.66
CA LEU A 210 20.18 14.17 5.68
C LEU A 210 21.04 13.81 4.46
N LYS A 211 20.84 14.48 3.33
CA LYS A 211 21.46 14.18 2.03
C LYS A 211 22.52 15.21 1.61
N ILE A 212 22.71 16.29 2.37
CA ILE A 212 23.75 17.29 2.07
C ILE A 212 25.14 16.71 2.33
N GLU A 213 26.04 16.92 1.38
CA GLU A 213 27.46 16.55 1.48
C GLU A 213 28.38 17.74 1.78
N ASN A 214 27.96 18.95 1.40
CA ASN A 214 28.75 20.17 1.53
C ASN A 214 28.89 20.64 3.00
N PRO A 215 30.09 20.57 3.60
CA PRO A 215 30.27 20.94 5.00
C PRO A 215 29.98 22.41 5.28
N GLN A 216 30.21 23.32 4.32
CA GLN A 216 29.99 24.74 4.53
C GLN A 216 28.50 25.06 4.67
N VAL A 217 27.65 24.44 3.86
CA VAL A 217 26.19 24.58 3.99
C VAL A 217 25.71 23.98 5.31
N LEU A 218 26.26 22.83 5.74
CA LEU A 218 25.95 22.27 7.05
C LEU A 218 26.33 23.23 8.20
N LEU A 219 27.48 23.90 8.12
CA LEU A 219 27.90 24.91 9.11
C LEU A 219 26.95 26.11 9.13
N GLU A 220 26.51 26.58 7.96
CA GLU A 220 25.54 27.67 7.83
C GLU A 220 24.22 27.31 8.50
N ILE A 221 23.69 26.11 8.24
CA ILE A 221 22.45 25.61 8.86
C ILE A 221 22.59 25.53 10.38
N ILE A 222 23.73 25.04 10.89
CA ILE A 222 23.98 24.96 12.35
C ILE A 222 23.99 26.35 13.00
N LYS A 223 24.46 27.37 12.29
CA LYS A 223 24.55 28.74 12.82
C LYS A 223 23.23 29.48 12.76
N ASN A 224 22.44 29.23 11.71
CA ASN A 224 21.36 30.15 11.31
C ASN A 224 19.97 29.53 11.31
N ASP A 225 19.80 28.20 11.25
CA ASP A 225 18.44 27.61 11.23
C ASP A 225 17.77 27.81 12.59
N ASP A 226 16.52 28.27 12.57
CA ASP A 226 15.75 28.52 13.79
C ASP A 226 15.38 27.23 14.53
N ASP A 227 15.18 26.12 13.80
CA ASP A 227 14.75 24.85 14.36
C ASP A 227 15.93 24.04 14.92
N PHE A 228 15.81 23.67 16.19
CA PHE A 228 16.85 22.93 16.88
C PHE A 228 17.10 21.54 16.29
N GLU A 229 16.07 20.85 15.81
CA GLU A 229 16.23 19.51 15.25
C GLU A 229 16.95 19.56 13.89
N VAL A 230 16.70 20.58 13.07
CA VAL A 230 17.47 20.84 11.83
C VAL A 230 18.94 21.11 12.15
N ARG A 231 19.24 22.04 13.08
CA ARG A 231 20.63 22.31 13.51
C ARG A 231 21.32 21.05 14.02
N LYS A 232 20.64 20.29 14.87
CA LYS A 232 21.13 19.01 15.42
C LYS A 232 21.39 17.97 14.33
N LYS A 233 20.52 17.90 13.32
CA LYS A 233 20.69 17.00 12.18
C LYS A 233 21.93 17.38 11.37
N ALA A 234 22.15 18.66 11.11
CA ALA A 234 23.32 19.14 10.39
C ALA A 234 24.63 18.80 11.14
N ILE A 235 24.67 18.95 12.47
CA ILE A 235 25.82 18.50 13.28
C ILE A 235 26.12 17.01 13.05
N SER A 236 25.08 16.16 13.00
CA SER A 236 25.27 14.71 12.80
C SER A 236 25.87 14.33 11.44
N ARG A 237 25.81 15.25 10.47
CA ARG A 237 26.37 15.07 9.12
C ARG A 237 27.84 15.50 9.01
N ILE A 238 28.34 16.29 9.95
CA ILE A 238 29.76 16.68 9.97
C ILE A 238 30.61 15.52 10.51
N ASN A 239 31.63 15.15 9.74
CA ASN A 239 32.63 14.13 10.11
C ASN A 239 34.01 14.72 10.40
N ASP A 240 34.25 15.97 10.02
CA ASP A 240 35.51 16.66 10.29
C ASP A 240 35.50 17.19 11.73
N THR A 241 36.36 16.62 12.57
CA THR A 241 36.49 17.00 13.97
C THR A 241 37.07 18.39 14.16
N HIS A 242 37.84 18.91 13.20
CA HIS A 242 38.38 20.26 13.23
C HIS A 242 37.25 21.29 13.07
N LEU A 243 36.34 21.08 12.10
CA LEU A 243 35.18 21.95 11.93
C LEU A 243 34.27 21.95 13.17
N LEU A 244 34.12 20.80 13.83
CA LEU A 244 33.39 20.70 15.09
C LEU A 244 34.07 21.48 16.23
N ASP A 245 35.41 21.53 16.26
CA ASP A 245 36.17 22.31 17.23
C ASP A 245 36.06 23.81 16.99
N GLU A 246 36.05 24.26 15.73
CA GLU A 246 35.80 25.65 15.38
C GLU A 246 34.39 26.07 15.80
N LEU A 247 33.36 25.26 15.48
CA LEU A 247 31.99 25.52 15.91
C LEU A 247 31.86 25.66 17.43
N LEU A 248 32.55 24.84 18.23
CA LEU A 248 32.51 24.93 19.70
C LEU A 248 33.09 26.23 20.25
N LYS A 249 34.04 26.86 19.54
CA LYS A 249 34.61 28.15 19.94
C LYS A 249 33.66 29.31 19.62
N GLU A 250 32.85 29.15 18.57
CA GLU A 250 31.94 30.19 18.09
C GLU A 250 30.55 30.14 18.74
N THR A 251 30.05 28.94 19.09
CA THR A 251 28.69 28.80 19.62
C THR A 251 28.58 29.12 21.11
N SER A 252 27.58 29.93 21.47
CA SER A 252 27.16 30.14 22.86
C SER A 252 25.94 29.30 23.25
N ASP A 253 25.36 28.54 22.31
CA ASP A 253 24.21 27.67 22.56
C ASP A 253 24.70 26.39 23.26
N ASN A 254 24.30 26.22 24.52
CA ASN A 254 24.67 25.08 25.34
C ASN A 254 24.14 23.74 24.80
N PHE A 255 22.96 23.74 24.20
CA PHE A 255 22.38 22.52 23.63
C PHE A 255 23.15 22.10 22.37
N ILE A 256 23.47 23.06 21.50
CA ILE A 256 24.30 22.83 20.31
C ILE A 256 25.70 22.38 20.70
N SER A 257 26.33 23.05 21.67
CA SER A 257 27.64 22.65 22.22
C SER A 257 27.64 21.21 22.71
N LYS A 258 26.58 20.77 23.41
CA LYS A 258 26.43 19.39 23.87
C LYS A 258 26.29 18.40 22.71
N LYS A 259 25.55 18.75 21.65
CA LYS A 259 25.42 17.89 20.46
C LYS A 259 26.72 17.78 19.67
N ILE A 260 27.48 18.87 19.55
CA ILE A 260 28.79 18.86 18.91
C ILE A 260 29.76 17.94 19.66
N LYS A 261 29.87 18.08 20.99
CA LYS A 261 30.73 17.22 21.82
C LYS A 261 30.36 15.73 21.65
N LYS A 262 29.07 15.42 21.71
CA LYS A 262 28.58 14.04 21.46
C LYS A 262 28.97 13.53 20.07
N ARG A 263 28.83 14.35 19.03
CA ARG A 263 29.21 13.96 17.66
C ARG A 263 30.70 13.65 17.56
N LYS A 264 31.56 14.45 18.19
CA LYS A 264 33.01 14.17 18.24
C LYS A 264 33.31 12.83 18.91
N GLU A 265 32.67 12.53 20.03
CA GLU A 265 32.80 11.24 20.72
C GLU A 265 32.38 10.07 19.80
N GLU A 266 31.25 10.21 19.09
CA GLU A 266 30.77 9.20 18.14
C GLU A 266 31.74 8.94 16.98
N ILE A 267 32.47 9.97 16.51
CA ILE A 267 33.47 9.83 15.44
C ILE A 267 34.73 9.11 15.97
N GLN A 268 35.16 9.41 17.20
CA GLN A 268 36.35 8.78 17.81
C GLN A 268 36.18 7.29 18.11
N LEU A 269 34.92 6.82 18.22
CA LEU A 269 34.58 5.42 18.49
C LEU A 269 34.43 4.57 17.22
N ARG A 270 34.53 5.16 16.02
CA ARG A 270 34.45 4.47 14.72
C ARG A 270 35.85 4.21 14.16
#